data_AF-A0A248LKK5-F1
#
_entry.id   AF-A0A248LKK5-F1
#
_cell.length_a   1.000
_cell.length_b   1.000
_cell.length_c   1.000
_cell.angle_alpha   90.00
_cell.angle_beta   90.00
_cell.angle_gamma   90.00
#
_symmetry.space_group_name_H-M   'P 1'
#
loop_
_entity.id
_entity.type
_entity.pdbx_description
1 polymer ?
#
loop_
_entity_poly.entity_id
_entity_poly.type
_entity_poly.pdbx_seq_one_letter_code
_entity_poly.pdbx_strand_id
1 'polypeptide(L)'
;MTRDEAIRKVIQDGVGGWAGSNPLHIETRVYASFANIGQPEPCGDNSYAETGTCTGPYTDINGNGRWDADMGLASAGGRGDIVTYRVWFERPSFTGILKLVNVDLYHFERRIVVQNES
;
A
#
# COMPACT_ATOMS: atom_id res chain seq x y z
N MET A 1 -12.34 -15.58 11.59
CA MET A 1 -12.18 -14.37 10.76
C MET A 1 -11.27 -13.42 11.51
N THR A 2 -10.10 -13.12 10.97
CA THR A 2 -9.17 -12.11 11.49
C THR A 2 -9.63 -10.71 11.08
N ARG A 3 -9.07 -9.66 11.71
CA ARG A 3 -9.39 -8.27 11.33
C ARG A 3 -9.00 -7.97 9.88
N ASP A 4 -7.86 -8.49 9.43
CA ASP A 4 -7.40 -8.34 8.05
C ASP A 4 -8.33 -9.04 7.05
N GLU A 5 -8.82 -10.23 7.39
CA GLU A 5 -9.83 -10.93 6.57
C GLU A 5 -11.12 -10.12 6.47
N ALA A 6 -11.56 -9.49 7.57
CA ALA A 6 -12.74 -8.64 7.58
C ALA A 6 -12.57 -7.38 6.72
N ILE A 7 -11.41 -6.71 6.82
CA ILE A 7 -11.09 -5.53 6.01
C ILE A 7 -11.05 -5.90 4.53
N ARG A 8 -10.35 -6.98 4.17
CA ARG A 8 -10.28 -7.48 2.80
C ARG A 8 -11.66 -7.81 2.26
N LYS A 9 -12.52 -8.40 3.08
CA LYS A 9 -13.91 -8.69 2.71
C LYS A 9 -14.71 -7.41 2.42
N VAL A 10 -14.63 -6.39 3.28
CA VAL A 10 -15.33 -5.11 3.05
C VAL A 10 -14.87 -4.45 1.75
N ILE A 11 -13.56 -4.45 1.48
CA ILE A 11 -13.01 -3.91 0.23
C ILE A 11 -13.51 -4.74 -0.95
N GLN A 12 -13.46 -6.07 -0.89
CA GLN A 12 -13.93 -6.95 -1.94
C GLN A 12 -15.43 -6.75 -2.23
N ASP A 13 -16.26 -6.63 -1.20
CA ASP A 13 -17.70 -6.43 -1.32
C ASP A 13 -18.01 -5.04 -1.92
N GLY A 14 -17.21 -4.02 -1.61
CA GLY A 14 -17.41 -2.65 -2.09
C GLY A 14 -16.90 -2.39 -3.52
N VAL A 15 -15.74 -2.93 -3.90
CA VAL A 15 -15.10 -2.63 -5.19
C VAL A 15 -14.87 -3.84 -6.09
N GLY A 16 -15.08 -5.07 -5.60
CA GLY A 16 -14.86 -6.29 -6.39
C GLY A 16 -15.71 -6.34 -7.65
N GLY A 17 -16.96 -5.89 -7.59
CA GLY A 17 -17.82 -5.77 -8.78
C GLY A 17 -17.30 -4.76 -9.82
N TRP A 18 -16.59 -3.72 -9.38
CA TRP A 18 -15.96 -2.73 -10.26
C TRP A 18 -14.67 -3.26 -10.91
N ALA A 19 -13.88 -4.03 -10.17
CA ALA A 19 -12.73 -4.75 -10.72
C ALA A 19 -13.19 -5.83 -11.73
N GLY A 20 -14.34 -6.46 -11.49
CA GLY A 20 -14.85 -7.54 -12.33
C GLY A 20 -13.95 -8.78 -12.23
N SER A 21 -13.50 -9.30 -13.37
CA SER A 21 -12.53 -10.40 -13.41
C SER A 21 -11.07 -9.95 -13.29
N ASN A 22 -10.81 -8.63 -13.23
CA ASN A 22 -9.44 -8.12 -13.12
C ASN A 22 -8.92 -8.32 -11.69
N PRO A 23 -7.61 -8.60 -11.52
CA PRO A 23 -7.02 -8.74 -10.19
C PRO A 23 -7.24 -7.48 -9.35
N LEU A 24 -7.90 -7.64 -8.21
CA LEU A 24 -8.00 -6.58 -7.20
C LEU A 24 -6.80 -6.70 -6.25
N HIS A 25 -5.98 -5.67 -6.23
CA HIS A 25 -4.85 -5.59 -5.32
C HIS A 25 -5.23 -4.79 -4.08
N ILE A 26 -4.92 -5.35 -2.91
CA ILE A 26 -5.18 -4.73 -1.61
C ILE A 26 -3.87 -4.79 -0.83
N GLU A 27 -3.34 -3.63 -0.50
CA GLU A 27 -2.18 -3.44 0.35
C GLU A 27 -2.60 -2.73 1.63
N THR A 28 -2.11 -3.21 2.75
CA THR A 28 -2.29 -2.60 4.06
C THR A 28 -0.93 -2.37 4.66
N ARG A 29 -0.66 -1.14 5.12
CA ARG A 29 0.57 -0.79 5.82
C ARG A 29 0.28 -0.02 7.10
N VAL A 30 1.05 -0.31 8.13
CA VAL A 30 0.91 0.27 9.46
C VAL A 30 2.13 1.11 9.79
N TYR A 31 1.88 2.28 10.36
CA TYR A 31 2.89 3.27 10.73
C TYR A 31 2.63 3.79 12.13
N ALA A 32 3.70 4.09 12.87
CA ALA A 32 3.61 4.71 14.19
C ALA A 32 3.14 6.18 14.15
N SER A 33 3.29 6.87 13.01
CA SER A 33 2.86 8.26 12.85
C SER A 33 2.57 8.59 11.37
N PHE A 34 1.83 9.66 11.12
CA PHE A 34 1.55 10.14 9.76
C PHE A 34 2.80 10.56 8.99
N ALA A 35 3.83 11.05 9.70
CA ALA A 35 5.08 11.47 9.08
C ALA A 35 5.88 10.29 8.51
N ASN A 36 5.61 9.06 8.98
CA ASN A 36 6.34 7.87 8.56
C ASN A 36 5.74 7.23 7.29
N ILE A 37 4.58 7.71 6.81
CA ILE A 37 3.91 7.11 5.65
C ILE A 37 4.80 7.22 4.41
N GLY A 38 5.13 6.07 3.81
CA GLY A 38 5.95 5.99 2.60
C GLY A 38 7.42 6.34 2.79
N GLN A 39 7.86 6.53 4.04
CA GLN A 39 9.26 6.84 4.34
C GLN A 39 10.08 5.55 4.46
N PRO A 40 11.34 5.57 4.00
CA PRO A 40 12.23 4.43 4.15
C PRO A 40 12.61 4.20 5.61
N GLU A 41 13.09 3.00 5.90
CA GLU A 41 13.76 2.74 7.17
C GLU A 41 15.06 3.55 7.30
N PRO A 42 15.41 4.02 8.51
CA PRO A 42 16.63 4.79 8.71
C PRO A 42 17.87 4.01 8.28
N CYS A 43 18.56 4.53 7.26
CA CYS A 43 19.87 4.04 6.85
C CYS A 43 20.96 4.74 7.67
N GLY A 44 21.90 3.99 8.23
CA GLY A 44 22.95 4.48 9.11
C GLY A 44 24.10 5.17 8.38
N ASP A 45 24.07 5.22 7.05
CA ASP A 45 25.03 5.90 6.19
C ASP A 45 24.34 6.60 4.99
N ASN A 46 25.13 7.13 4.07
CA ASN A 46 24.64 7.88 2.91
C ASN A 46 24.24 7.00 1.71
N SER A 47 24.34 5.67 1.79
CA SER A 47 24.12 4.78 0.64
C SER A 47 22.73 4.93 0.04
N TYR A 48 21.70 5.15 0.87
CA TYR A 48 20.34 5.40 0.38
C TYR A 48 20.23 6.72 -0.41
N ALA A 49 20.84 7.80 0.09
CA ALA A 49 20.80 9.09 -0.60
C ALA A 49 21.53 9.05 -1.96
N GLU A 50 22.59 8.25 -2.05
CA GLU A 50 23.41 8.12 -3.26
C GLU A 50 22.83 7.17 -4.30
N THR A 51 22.20 6.06 -3.86
CA THR A 51 21.84 4.94 -4.74
C THR A 51 20.35 4.58 -4.73
N GLY A 52 19.57 5.14 -3.80
CA GLY A 52 18.18 4.77 -3.57
C GLY A 52 17.98 3.44 -2.84
N THR A 53 19.06 2.78 -2.39
CA THR A 53 19.02 1.55 -1.58
C THR A 53 20.01 1.66 -0.43
N CYS A 54 19.62 1.24 0.77
CA CYS A 54 20.55 1.15 1.90
C CYS A 54 21.42 -0.11 1.76
N THR A 55 22.74 0.08 1.66
CA THR A 55 23.73 -1.01 1.68
C THR A 55 24.48 -1.09 3.01
N GLY A 56 24.32 -0.07 3.85
CA GLY A 56 24.90 0.03 5.18
C GLY A 56 24.06 -0.60 6.29
N PRO A 57 24.43 -0.39 7.56
CA PRO A 57 23.56 -0.74 8.68
C PRO A 57 22.25 0.07 8.61
N TYR A 58 21.14 -0.54 9.01
CA TYR A 58 19.84 0.10 9.04
C TYR A 58 19.09 -0.22 10.34
N THR A 59 18.09 0.61 10.66
CA THR A 59 17.15 0.34 11.74
C THR A 59 15.91 -0.33 11.18
N ASP A 60 15.74 -1.62 11.50
CA ASP A 60 14.55 -2.39 11.15
C ASP A 60 13.36 -1.95 12.01
N ILE A 61 12.44 -1.18 11.42
CA ILE A 61 11.26 -0.63 12.08
C ILE A 61 10.11 -1.63 12.05
N ASN A 62 9.98 -2.39 10.95
CA ASN A 62 8.86 -3.32 10.77
C ASN A 62 9.17 -4.76 11.22
N GLY A 63 10.41 -5.07 11.56
CA GLY A 63 10.85 -6.34 12.12
C GLY A 63 11.02 -7.46 11.09
N ASN A 64 11.20 -7.15 9.80
CA ASN A 64 11.30 -8.17 8.75
C ASN A 64 12.74 -8.61 8.42
N GLY A 65 13.75 -8.02 9.06
CA GLY A 65 15.16 -8.37 8.88
C GLY A 65 15.79 -7.94 7.56
N ARG A 66 15.17 -7.01 6.82
CA ARG A 66 15.77 -6.34 5.65
C ARG A 66 15.43 -4.84 5.69
N TRP A 67 16.25 -4.03 5.03
CA TRP A 67 15.91 -2.63 4.84
C TRP A 67 14.76 -2.49 3.84
N ASP A 68 13.75 -1.69 4.16
CA ASP A 68 12.69 -1.34 3.22
C ASP A 68 12.68 0.16 2.87
N ALA A 69 12.43 0.45 1.59
CA ALA A 69 12.18 1.80 1.10
C ALA A 69 10.85 2.39 1.58
N ASP A 70 10.00 1.56 2.19
CA ASP A 70 8.82 1.98 2.95
C ASP A 70 8.75 1.13 4.22
N MET A 71 8.92 1.79 5.37
CA MET A 71 8.98 1.17 6.68
C MET A 71 7.64 0.60 7.17
N GLY A 72 6.56 0.71 6.40
CA GLY A 72 5.23 0.27 6.79
C GLY A 72 5.12 -1.25 6.98
N LEU A 73 4.57 -1.67 8.12
CA LEU A 73 4.34 -3.09 8.43
C LEU A 73 3.04 -3.61 7.79
N ALA A 74 3.09 -4.75 7.13
CA ALA A 74 1.91 -5.43 6.59
C ALA A 74 1.08 -6.11 7.71
N SER A 75 0.18 -5.34 8.33
CA SER A 75 -0.66 -5.78 9.45
C SER A 75 -1.96 -4.97 9.51
N ALA A 76 -2.93 -5.41 10.32
CA ALA A 76 -4.11 -4.63 10.63
C ALA A 76 -3.77 -3.36 11.42
N GLY A 77 -2.68 -3.39 12.20
CA GLY A 77 -2.29 -2.35 13.15
C GLY A 77 -2.96 -2.46 14.52
N GLY A 78 -2.28 -1.95 15.54
CA GLY A 78 -2.77 -1.81 16.91
C GLY A 78 -3.54 -0.50 17.14
N ARG A 79 -3.90 -0.26 18.40
CA ARG A 79 -4.55 0.98 18.84
C ARG A 79 -3.59 2.16 18.67
N GLY A 80 -4.08 3.27 18.14
CA GLY A 80 -3.31 4.51 17.93
C GLY A 80 -2.46 4.52 16.64
N ASP A 81 -2.24 3.35 16.04
CA ASP A 81 -1.46 3.23 14.81
C ASP A 81 -2.17 3.88 13.62
N ILE A 82 -1.36 4.38 12.69
CA ILE A 82 -1.80 4.89 11.41
C ILE A 82 -1.78 3.77 10.39
N VAL A 83 -2.94 3.44 9.84
CA VAL A 83 -3.10 2.36 8.86
C VAL A 83 -3.44 2.97 7.51
N THR A 84 -2.69 2.58 6.50
CA THR A 84 -2.98 2.92 5.10
C THR A 84 -3.57 1.70 4.40
N TYR A 85 -4.64 1.95 3.66
CA TYR A 85 -5.26 0.98 2.76
C TYR A 85 -5.09 1.50 1.34
N ARG A 86 -4.33 0.76 0.54
CA ARG A 86 -4.16 1.04 -0.88
C ARG A 86 -4.84 -0.07 -1.67
N VAL A 87 -5.78 0.33 -2.52
CA VAL A 87 -6.56 -0.58 -3.35
C VAL A 87 -6.42 -0.14 -4.79
N TRP A 88 -6.05 -1.07 -5.66
CA TRP A 88 -5.94 -0.79 -7.09
C TRP A 88 -6.30 -1.98 -7.95
N PHE A 89 -6.70 -1.68 -9.17
CA PHE A 89 -6.92 -2.66 -10.22
C PHE A 89 -6.73 -1.96 -11.58
N GLU A 90 -6.38 -2.76 -12.57
CA GLU A 90 -6.25 -2.31 -13.94
C GLU A 90 -7.36 -2.89 -14.79
N ARG A 91 -7.97 -2.07 -15.66
CA ARG A 91 -8.96 -2.57 -16.61
C ARG A 91 -9.08 -1.71 -17.86
N PRO A 92 -9.57 -2.28 -18.98
CA PRO A 92 -9.91 -1.49 -20.15
C PRO A 92 -11.04 -0.48 -19.88
N SER A 93 -11.05 0.59 -20.67
CA SER A 93 -12.12 1.61 -20.65
C SER A 93 -13.50 0.96 -20.80
N PHE A 94 -14.49 1.48 -20.08
CA PHE A 94 -15.88 1.04 -20.14
C PHE A 94 -16.51 1.25 -21.53
N THR A 95 -16.09 2.29 -22.27
CA THR A 95 -16.76 2.71 -23.51
C THR A 95 -15.98 2.36 -24.78
N GLY A 96 -14.73 1.89 -24.66
CA GLY A 96 -13.87 1.57 -25.82
C GLY A 96 -13.39 2.77 -26.65
N ILE A 97 -14.00 3.96 -26.48
CA ILE A 97 -13.69 5.21 -27.21
C ILE A 97 -12.21 5.56 -27.10
N LEU A 98 -11.58 5.28 -25.96
CA LEU A 98 -10.20 5.67 -25.69
C LEU A 98 -9.16 4.73 -26.36
N LYS A 99 -9.58 3.56 -26.84
CA LYS A 99 -8.73 2.73 -27.71
C LYS A 99 -8.40 3.42 -29.04
N LEU A 100 -9.27 4.33 -29.50
CA LEU A 100 -9.03 5.11 -30.73
C LEU A 100 -7.83 6.07 -30.59
N VAL A 101 -7.42 6.39 -29.35
CA VAL A 101 -6.22 7.17 -29.04
C VAL A 101 -5.13 6.32 -28.38
N ASN A 102 -5.17 5.00 -28.59
CA ASN A 102 -4.17 4.04 -28.12
C ASN A 102 -4.04 3.95 -26.59
N VAL A 103 -5.14 4.16 -25.86
CA VAL A 103 -5.21 3.96 -24.41
C VAL A 103 -6.07 2.73 -24.10
N ASP A 104 -5.40 1.63 -23.78
CA ASP A 104 -6.03 0.31 -23.64
C ASP A 104 -6.29 -0.11 -22.19
N LEU A 105 -5.57 0.45 -21.22
CA LEU A 105 -5.62 0.04 -19.82
C LEU A 105 -5.62 1.24 -18.88
N TYR A 106 -6.54 1.23 -17.92
CA TYR A 106 -6.68 2.26 -16.90
C TYR A 106 -6.28 1.68 -15.56
N HIS A 107 -5.35 2.35 -14.89
CA HIS A 107 -5.01 2.11 -13.49
C HIS A 107 -5.97 2.90 -12.60
N PHE A 108 -6.80 2.18 -11.85
CA PHE A 108 -7.65 2.78 -10.82
C PHE A 108 -7.00 2.54 -9.47
N GLU A 109 -6.71 3.61 -8.74
CA GLU A 109 -6.13 3.52 -7.40
C GLU A 109 -6.86 4.41 -6.41
N ARG A 110 -7.08 3.88 -5.22
CA ARG A 110 -7.49 4.66 -4.06
C ARG A 110 -6.55 4.34 -2.90
N ARG A 111 -6.13 5.39 -2.20
CA ARG A 111 -5.43 5.30 -0.93
C ARG A 111 -6.25 5.99 0.16
N ILE A 112 -6.45 5.30 1.27
CA ILE A 112 -7.14 5.81 2.45
C ILE A 112 -6.18 5.65 3.63
N VAL A 113 -6.13 6.67 4.49
CA VAL A 113 -5.33 6.66 5.71
C VAL A 113 -6.27 6.83 6.89
N VAL A 114 -6.15 5.96 7.87
CA VAL A 114 -7.00 5.95 9.07
C VAL A 114 -6.10 5.83 10.30
N GLN A 115 -6.46 6.52 11.38
CA GLN A 115 -5.87 6.25 12.69
C GLN A 115 -6.80 5.31 13.45
N ASN A 116 -6.27 4.20 13.97
CA ASN A 116 -7.06 3.32 14.82
C ASN A 116 -7.35 4.03 16.14
N GLU A 117 -8.63 4.26 16.43
CA GLU A 117 -9.05 4.82 17.70
C GLU A 117 -8.92 3.82 18.85
N SER A 118 -8.95 4.36 20.07
CA SER A 118 -8.77 3.65 21.33
C SER A 118 -9.97 2.87 21.82
#